data_AF-A0A5N9HHJ7-F1
#
_entry.id   AF-A0A5N9HHJ7-F1
#
_cell.length_a   1.000
_cell.length_b   1.000
_cell.length_c   1.000
_cell.angle_alpha   90.00
_cell.angle_beta   90.00
_cell.angle_gamma   90.00
#
_symmetry.space_group_name_H-M   'P 1'
#
loop_
_entity.id
_entity.type
_entity.pdbx_description
1 polymer ?
#
loop_
_entity_poly.entity_id
_entity_poly.type
_entity_poly.pdbx_seq_one_letter_code
_entity_poly.pdbx_strand_id
1 'polypeptide(L)'
;MSKVNDYLKNMAESRAKVIAKLQNVPDEAMTLPIPNRDNISVRFIFYRLVAHEIEHTIHLAKTVRSLGVHLSEAEQILEELAESRGKLIGMLSTLTDEELDTKPSAEDWSPREVVDHILEVEEGSYSDQIINALEK
;
A
#
# COMPACT_ATOMS: atom_id res chain seq x y z
N MET A 1 -6.83 -18.76 -10.88
CA MET A 1 -5.95 -17.66 -10.41
C MET A 1 -4.51 -18.03 -10.70
N SER A 2 -3.69 -17.09 -11.17
CA SER A 2 -2.26 -17.32 -11.37
C SER A 2 -1.54 -17.34 -10.01
N LYS A 3 -0.38 -18.01 -9.92
CA LYS A 3 0.46 -17.96 -8.70
C LYS A 3 0.85 -16.51 -8.34
N VAL A 4 0.99 -15.64 -9.34
CA VAL A 4 1.27 -14.20 -9.12
C VAL A 4 0.11 -13.52 -8.39
N ASN A 5 -1.13 -13.77 -8.80
CA ASN A 5 -2.31 -13.21 -8.14
C ASN A 5 -2.43 -13.69 -6.70
N ASP A 6 -2.09 -14.95 -6.41
CA ASP A 6 -2.04 -15.47 -5.05
C ASP A 6 -1.00 -14.71 -4.20
N TYR A 7 0.17 -14.40 -4.76
CA TYR A 7 1.19 -13.58 -4.09
C TYR A 7 0.71 -12.15 -3.84
N LEU A 8 0.06 -11.50 -4.81
CA LEU A 8 -0.48 -10.14 -4.64
C LEU A 8 -1.51 -10.08 -3.50
N LYS A 9 -2.43 -11.05 -3.46
CA LYS A 9 -3.40 -11.17 -2.36
C LYS A 9 -2.69 -11.37 -1.02
N ASN A 10 -1.72 -12.29 -0.96
CA ASN A 10 -0.95 -12.55 0.26
C ASN A 10 -0.17 -11.32 0.72
N MET A 11 0.37 -10.51 -0.20
CA MET A 11 1.06 -9.27 0.11
C MET A 11 0.12 -8.25 0.75
N ALA A 12 -1.08 -8.06 0.18
CA ALA A 12 -2.09 -7.15 0.74
C ALA A 12 -2.50 -7.58 2.16
N GLU A 13 -2.80 -8.87 2.36
CA GLU A 13 -3.13 -9.41 3.69
C GLU A 13 -1.97 -9.28 4.69
N SER A 14 -0.75 -9.54 4.23
CA SER A 14 0.46 -9.39 5.06
C SER A 14 0.66 -7.94 5.50
N ARG A 15 0.48 -6.98 4.59
CA ARG A 15 0.59 -5.56 4.89
C ARG A 15 -0.46 -5.12 5.92
N ALA A 16 -1.72 -5.52 5.75
CA ALA A 16 -2.78 -5.24 6.72
C ALA A 16 -2.45 -5.78 8.12
N LYS A 17 -1.89 -7.00 8.21
CA LYS A 17 -1.44 -7.59 9.49
C LYS A 17 -0.30 -6.80 10.13
N VAL A 18 0.64 -6.28 9.34
CA VAL A 18 1.75 -5.46 9.86
C VAL A 18 1.23 -4.13 10.39
N ILE A 19 0.36 -3.45 9.63
CA ILE A 19 -0.28 -2.20 10.06
C ILE A 19 -1.03 -2.42 11.37
N ALA A 20 -1.93 -3.42 11.42
CA ALA A 20 -2.71 -3.71 12.62
C ALA A 20 -1.86 -3.99 13.88
N LYS A 21 -0.67 -4.59 13.70
CA LYS A 21 0.27 -4.86 14.80
C LYS A 21 0.99 -3.61 15.32
N LEU A 22 1.18 -2.60 14.48
CA LEU A 22 2.07 -1.47 14.75
C LEU A 22 1.34 -0.12 14.83
N GLN A 23 0.08 -0.04 14.40
CA GLN A 23 -0.69 1.22 14.30
C GLN A 23 -0.86 1.97 15.63
N ASN A 24 -0.78 1.28 16.76
CA ASN A 24 -0.97 1.86 18.09
C ASN A 24 0.35 2.02 18.86
N VAL A 25 1.51 1.97 18.19
CA VAL A 25 2.78 2.25 18.87
C VAL A 25 2.82 3.74 19.21
N PRO A 26 2.88 4.12 20.51
CA PRO A 26 2.86 5.53 20.90
C PRO A 26 4.23 6.18 20.69
N ASP A 27 4.24 7.50 20.55
CA ASP A 27 5.46 8.28 20.27
C ASP A 27 6.53 8.11 21.36
N GLU A 28 6.13 7.97 22.62
CA GLU A 28 7.07 7.76 23.74
C GLU A 28 7.82 6.43 23.58
N ALA A 29 7.18 5.42 22.99
CA ALA A 29 7.79 4.11 22.76
C ALA A 29 8.87 4.13 21.68
N MET A 30 8.91 5.17 20.83
CA MET A 30 9.89 5.28 19.74
C MET A 30 11.35 5.34 20.22
N THR A 31 11.57 5.75 21.47
CA THR A 31 12.90 5.82 22.09
C THR A 31 13.29 4.56 22.87
N LEU A 32 12.35 3.62 23.08
CA LEU A 32 12.63 2.40 23.82
C LEU A 32 13.69 1.54 23.11
N PRO A 33 14.61 0.91 23.87
CA PRO A 33 15.59 -0.01 23.30
C PRO A 33 14.91 -1.31 22.88
N ILE A 34 15.39 -1.90 21.79
CA ILE A 34 14.99 -3.26 21.40
C ILE A 34 15.71 -4.25 22.33
N PRO A 35 14.97 -5.16 23.01
CA PRO A 35 15.58 -6.15 23.88
C PRO A 35 16.66 -6.97 23.16
N ASN A 36 17.80 -7.18 23.84
CA ASN A 36 18.95 -7.95 23.33
C ASN A 36 19.61 -7.37 22.06
N ARG A 37 19.45 -6.07 21.79
CA ARG A 37 20.12 -5.38 20.67
C ARG A 37 20.69 -4.04 21.11
N ASP A 38 22.02 -3.97 21.21
CA ASP A 38 22.70 -2.76 21.64
C ASP A 38 22.49 -1.59 20.67
N ASN A 39 22.19 -0.41 21.21
CA ASN A 39 22.01 0.85 20.46
C ASN A 39 20.92 0.82 19.37
N ILE A 40 19.98 -0.13 19.43
CA ILE A 40 18.84 -0.19 18.50
C ILE A 40 17.57 0.25 19.25
N SER A 41 16.90 1.28 18.74
CA SER A 41 15.60 1.73 19.25
C SER A 41 14.43 1.23 18.40
N VAL A 42 13.21 1.31 18.92
CA VAL A 42 11.97 1.12 18.16
C VAL A 42 11.95 2.00 16.90
N ARG A 43 12.31 3.28 17.02
CA ARG A 43 12.44 4.20 15.87
C ARG A 43 13.39 3.68 14.80
N PHE A 44 14.55 3.15 15.19
CA PHE A 44 15.49 2.58 14.24
C PHE A 44 14.86 1.41 13.47
N ILE A 45 14.10 0.54 14.15
CA ILE A 45 13.42 -0.58 13.49
C ILE A 45 12.34 -0.11 12.52
N PHE A 46 11.55 0.92 12.86
CA PHE A 46 10.59 1.51 11.91
C PHE A 46 11.29 2.00 10.63
N TYR A 47 12.40 2.73 10.75
CA TYR A 47 13.18 3.13 9.57
C TYR A 47 13.76 1.92 8.82
N ARG A 48 14.17 0.87 9.53
CA ARG A 48 14.65 -0.37 8.90
C ARG A 48 13.56 -1.10 8.13
N LEU A 49 12.29 -1.07 8.57
CA LEU A 49 11.17 -1.66 7.82
C LEU A 49 11.02 -1.00 6.45
N VAL A 50 11.04 0.34 6.41
CA VAL A 50 10.95 1.11 5.15
C VAL A 50 12.16 0.84 4.27
N ALA A 51 13.37 0.95 4.82
CA ALA A 51 14.60 0.72 4.07
C ALA A 51 14.68 -0.71 3.52
N HIS A 52 14.23 -1.71 4.29
CA HIS A 52 14.18 -3.11 3.87
C HIS A 52 13.29 -3.31 2.64
N GLU A 53 12.08 -2.75 2.63
CA GLU A 53 11.16 -2.88 1.49
C GLU A 53 11.74 -2.23 0.23
N ILE A 54 12.30 -1.02 0.36
CA ILE A 54 12.92 -0.30 -0.77
C ILE A 54 14.11 -1.07 -1.32
N GLU A 55 15.01 -1.54 -0.44
CA GLU A 55 16.20 -2.32 -0.81
C GLU A 55 15.81 -3.56 -1.63
N HIS A 56 14.83 -4.34 -1.16
CA HIS A 56 14.41 -5.55 -1.85
C HIS A 56 13.56 -5.30 -3.10
N THR A 57 12.85 -4.17 -3.18
CA THR A 57 12.18 -3.75 -4.42
C THR A 57 13.21 -3.45 -5.51
N ILE A 58 14.32 -2.76 -5.17
CA ILE A 58 15.43 -2.53 -6.11
C ILE A 58 16.07 -3.86 -6.56
N HIS A 59 16.28 -4.80 -5.63
CA HIS A 59 16.79 -6.13 -5.97
C HIS A 59 15.85 -6.91 -6.90
N LEU A 60 14.54 -6.83 -6.67
CA LEU A 60 13.54 -7.45 -7.55
C LEU A 60 13.57 -6.81 -8.94
N ALA A 61 13.55 -5.48 -9.03
CA ALA A 61 13.61 -4.75 -10.30
C ALA A 61 14.85 -5.14 -11.13
N LYS A 62 16.03 -5.21 -10.48
CA LYS A 62 17.25 -5.72 -11.10
C LYS A 62 17.08 -7.15 -11.64
N THR A 63 16.44 -8.02 -10.86
CA THR A 63 16.22 -9.43 -11.21
C THR A 63 15.27 -9.55 -12.41
N VAL A 64 14.12 -8.86 -12.37
CA VAL A 64 13.13 -8.80 -13.47
C VAL A 64 13.77 -8.31 -14.76
N ARG A 65 14.56 -7.22 -14.69
CA ARG A 65 15.32 -6.72 -15.84
C ARG A 65 16.33 -7.73 -16.37
N SER A 66 17.05 -8.44 -15.50
CA SER A 66 18.02 -9.46 -15.91
C SER A 66 17.38 -10.68 -16.58
N LEU A 67 16.11 -10.95 -16.29
CA LEU A 67 15.31 -11.98 -16.96
C LEU A 67 14.77 -11.54 -18.34
N GLY A 68 15.02 -10.28 -18.75
CA GLY A 68 14.51 -9.73 -20.01
C GLY A 68 13.01 -9.44 -19.98
N VAL A 69 12.41 -9.33 -18.79
CA VAL A 69 11.01 -8.94 -18.65
C VAL A 69 10.90 -7.43 -18.84
N HIS A 70 10.14 -7.03 -19.86
CA HIS A 70 9.84 -5.65 -20.18
C HIS A 70 8.34 -5.41 -20.02
N LEU A 71 7.98 -4.38 -19.27
CA LEU A 71 6.58 -3.99 -19.09
C LEU A 71 6.08 -3.29 -20.36
N SER A 72 4.93 -3.73 -20.86
CA SER A 72 4.10 -2.97 -21.80
C SER A 72 3.58 -1.67 -21.16
N GLU A 73 3.03 -0.76 -21.97
CA GLU A 73 2.45 0.48 -21.48
C GLU A 73 1.36 0.24 -20.42
N ALA A 74 0.45 -0.72 -20.68
CA ALA A 74 -0.60 -1.08 -19.72
C ALA A 74 -0.03 -1.62 -18.41
N GLU A 75 1.02 -2.45 -18.46
CA GLU A 75 1.67 -2.98 -17.26
C GLU A 75 2.41 -1.90 -16.45
N GLN A 76 3.02 -0.91 -17.12
CA GLN A 76 3.62 0.24 -16.43
C GLN A 76 2.55 1.10 -15.72
N ILE A 77 1.41 1.32 -16.37
CA ILE A 77 0.28 2.03 -15.75
C ILE A 77 -0.26 1.26 -14.53
N LEU A 78 -0.35 -0.07 -14.60
CA LEU A 78 -0.76 -0.90 -13.47
C LEU A 78 0.26 -0.88 -12.32
N GLU A 79 1.56 -0.81 -12.62
CA GLU A 79 2.61 -0.65 -11.61
C GLU A 79 2.45 0.68 -10.84
N GLU A 80 2.25 1.79 -11.56
CA GLU A 80 1.99 3.11 -10.96
C GLU A 80 0.70 3.15 -10.14
N LEU A 81 -0.37 2.49 -10.63
CA LEU A 81 -1.63 2.37 -9.89
C LEU A 81 -1.44 1.63 -8.56
N ALA A 82 -0.63 0.56 -8.56
CA ALA A 82 -0.31 -0.19 -7.34
C ALA A 82 0.50 0.64 -6.33
N GLU A 83 1.48 1.44 -6.80
CA GLU A 83 2.22 2.36 -5.93
C GLU A 83 1.29 3.42 -5.31
N SER A 84 0.41 4.01 -6.14
CA SER A 84 -0.59 4.98 -5.70
C SER A 84 -1.53 4.39 -4.64
N ARG A 85 -2.01 3.15 -4.85
CA ARG A 85 -2.82 2.43 -3.86
C ARG A 85 -2.08 2.23 -2.54
N GLY A 86 -0.77 1.96 -2.59
CA GLY A 86 0.08 1.88 -1.39
C GLY A 86 0.11 3.18 -0.58
N LYS A 87 0.19 4.33 -1.26
CA LYS A 87 0.12 5.66 -0.62
C LYS A 87 -1.24 5.90 0.03
N LEU A 88 -2.33 5.54 -0.65
CA LEU A 88 -3.69 5.62 -0.12
C LEU A 88 -3.89 4.77 1.14
N ILE A 89 -3.42 3.51 1.13
CA ILE A 89 -3.44 2.63 2.31
C ILE A 89 -2.65 3.26 3.46
N GLY A 90 -1.49 3.85 3.18
CA GLY A 90 -0.67 4.53 4.17
C GLY A 90 -1.40 5.70 4.85
N MET A 91 -2.07 6.55 4.08
CA MET A 91 -2.87 7.66 4.63
C MET A 91 -3.99 7.14 5.55
N LEU A 92 -4.76 6.15 5.09
CA LEU A 92 -5.84 5.56 5.89
C LEU A 92 -5.35 4.88 7.16
N SER A 93 -4.17 4.25 7.13
CA SER A 93 -3.62 3.54 8.30
C SER A 93 -3.29 4.42 9.50
N THR A 94 -3.35 5.75 9.33
CA THR A 94 -3.08 6.73 10.38
C THR A 94 -4.35 7.35 10.96
N LEU A 95 -5.51 7.07 10.38
CA LEU A 95 -6.78 7.65 10.81
C LEU A 95 -7.43 6.81 11.90
N THR A 96 -8.09 7.48 12.83
CA THR A 96 -9.11 6.89 13.69
C THR A 96 -10.43 6.67 12.93
N ASP A 97 -11.32 5.86 13.48
CA ASP A 97 -12.66 5.65 12.91
C ASP A 97 -13.45 6.97 12.82
N GLU A 98 -13.29 7.87 13.80
CA GLU A 98 -13.93 9.19 13.78
C GLU A 98 -13.36 10.10 12.67
N GLU A 99 -12.04 10.12 12.49
CA GLU A 99 -11.38 10.91 11.44
C GLU A 99 -11.72 10.38 10.04
N LEU A 100 -11.91 9.06 9.89
CA LEU A 100 -12.35 8.44 8.64
C LEU A 100 -13.72 8.96 8.19
N ASP A 101 -14.59 9.28 9.14
CA ASP A 101 -15.98 9.71 8.91
C ASP A 101 -16.18 11.24 8.97
N THR A 102 -15.20 11.99 9.46
CA THR A 102 -15.30 13.44 9.65
C THR A 102 -15.14 14.19 8.33
N LYS A 103 -16.11 15.07 8.02
CA LYS A 103 -16.03 15.98 6.88
C LYS A 103 -15.35 17.30 7.28
N PRO A 104 -14.39 17.82 6.48
CA PRO A 104 -13.78 19.13 6.73
C PRO A 104 -14.79 20.29 6.67
N SER A 105 -15.78 20.20 5.78
CA SER A 105 -16.91 21.12 5.68
C SER A 105 -18.16 20.40 5.16
N ALA A 106 -19.32 21.06 5.14
CA ALA A 106 -20.56 20.46 4.66
C ALA A 106 -20.53 20.08 3.16
N GLU A 107 -19.69 20.75 2.37
CA GLU A 107 -19.58 20.54 0.92
C GLU A 107 -18.43 19.58 0.55
N ASP A 108 -17.54 19.28 1.50
CA ASP A 108 -16.40 18.39 1.28
C ASP A 108 -16.75 16.92 1.53
N TRP A 109 -15.98 16.02 0.94
CA TRP A 109 -16.07 14.58 1.22
C TRP A 109 -15.25 14.20 2.46
N SER A 110 -15.75 13.22 3.22
CA SER A 110 -14.94 12.55 4.25
C SER A 110 -13.90 11.63 3.61
N PRO A 111 -12.84 11.23 4.34
CA PRO A 111 -11.90 10.23 3.84
C PRO A 111 -12.55 8.92 3.39
N ARG A 112 -13.61 8.45 4.08
CA ARG A 112 -14.38 7.27 3.65
C ARG A 112 -15.02 7.49 2.28
N GLU A 113 -15.72 8.60 2.10
CA GLU A 113 -16.41 8.91 0.84
C GLU A 113 -15.43 9.01 -0.34
N VAL A 114 -14.25 9.58 -0.12
CA VAL A 114 -13.17 9.61 -1.14
C VAL A 114 -12.73 8.21 -1.53
N VAL A 115 -12.49 7.33 -0.54
CA VAL A 115 -11.99 5.97 -0.80
C VAL A 115 -13.05 5.11 -1.45
N ASP A 116 -14.29 5.17 -0.97
CA ASP A 116 -15.42 4.43 -1.54
C ASP A 116 -15.63 4.83 -3.00
N HIS A 117 -15.54 6.13 -3.32
CA HIS A 117 -15.61 6.61 -4.71
C HIS A 117 -14.48 6.04 -5.58
N ILE A 118 -13.23 6.05 -5.09
CA ILE A 118 -12.10 5.47 -5.83
C ILE A 118 -12.33 3.98 -6.11
N LEU A 119 -12.79 3.21 -5.11
CA LEU A 119 -13.06 1.78 -5.26
C LEU A 119 -14.18 1.52 -6.26
N GLU A 120 -15.29 2.25 -6.16
CA GLU A 120 -16.43 2.14 -7.07
C GLU A 120 -16.02 2.42 -8.53
N VAL A 121 -15.29 3.52 -8.76
CA VAL A 121 -14.86 3.91 -10.11
C VAL A 121 -13.86 2.91 -10.71
N GLU A 122 -12.90 2.43 -9.93
CA GLU A 122 -11.91 1.47 -10.43
C GLU A 122 -12.53 0.10 -10.73
N GLU A 123 -13.34 -0.46 -9.82
CA GLU A 123 -13.87 -1.82 -9.95
C GLU A 123 -15.13 -1.89 -10.81
N GLY A 124 -16.03 -0.91 -10.70
CA GLY A 124 -17.35 -0.94 -11.33
C GLY A 124 -17.50 -0.04 -12.56
N SER A 125 -16.45 0.68 -12.97
CA SER A 125 -16.53 1.57 -14.14
C SER A 125 -15.33 1.48 -15.10
N TYR A 126 -14.13 1.87 -14.66
CA TYR A 126 -12.98 1.96 -15.58
C TYR A 126 -12.50 0.59 -16.04
N SER A 127 -12.46 -0.41 -15.15
CA SER A 127 -12.22 -1.81 -15.50
C SER A 127 -13.20 -2.30 -16.59
N ASP A 128 -14.50 -2.12 -16.37
CA ASP A 128 -15.56 -2.57 -17.27
C ASP A 128 -15.47 -1.87 -18.63
N GLN A 129 -15.18 -0.57 -18.66
CA GLN A 129 -14.99 0.16 -19.91
C GLN A 129 -13.83 -0.41 -20.73
N ILE A 130 -12.71 -0.75 -20.07
CA ILE A 130 -11.55 -1.37 -20.73
C ILE A 130 -11.92 -2.75 -21.26
N ILE A 131 -12.52 -3.62 -20.44
CA ILE A 131 -12.89 -4.98 -20.85
C ILE A 131 -13.92 -4.96 -22.00
N ASN A 132 -14.97 -4.16 -21.88
CA ASN A 132 -16.00 -4.01 -22.92
C ASN A 132 -15.42 -3.48 -24.25
N ALA A 133 -14.33 -2.71 -24.23
CA ALA A 133 -13.66 -2.25 -25.45
C ALA A 133 -12.86 -3.36 -26.13
N LEU A 134 -12.36 -4.36 -25.39
CA LEU A 134 -11.62 -5.51 -25.91
C LEU A 134 -12.53 -6.61 -26.49
N GLU A 135 -13.78 -6.66 -26.06
CA GLU A 135 -14.77 -7.67 -26.51
C GLU A 135 -15.48 -7.30 -27.83
N LYS A 136 -15.15 -6.14 -28.42
CA LYS A 136 -15.66 -5.67 -29.72
C LYS A 136 -14.80 -6.16 -30.89
#